data_AF-A0A525WJR4-F1
#
_entry.id   AF-A0A525WJR4-F1
#
_cell.length_a   1.000
_cell.length_b   1.000
_cell.length_c   1.000
_cell.angle_alpha   90.00
_cell.angle_beta   90.00
_cell.angle_gamma   90.00
#
_symmetry.space_group_name_H-M   'P 1'
#
loop_
_entity.id
_entity.type
_entity.pdbx_description
1 polymer ?
#
loop_
_entity_poly.entity_id
_entity_poly.type
_entity_poly.pdbx_seq_one_letter_code
_entity_poly.pdbx_strand_id
1 'polypeptide(L)'
;IKALHVRTEAKDWEQFELKRVSGDPSQPILLRGFGLPDRGGVEHARLVVTMEELGRRQNLNTDHAREKFQLTNREQAVVEHLAKGWTNKEIANALLITEQTVKEHIKHIMRKTTATTRTGILVQIFNS
;
A
#
# COMPACT_ATOMS: atom_id res chain seq x y z
N ILE A 1 2.72 -33.97 -10.86
CA ILE A 1 1.92 -33.68 -9.65
C ILE A 1 2.44 -34.63 -8.57
N LYS A 2 3.43 -34.20 -7.77
CA LYS A 2 4.04 -35.04 -6.72
C LYS A 2 3.04 -35.14 -5.57
N ALA A 3 2.69 -36.38 -5.23
CA ALA A 3 1.72 -36.72 -4.20
C ALA A 3 2.01 -36.02 -2.87
N LEU A 4 1.02 -35.30 -2.36
CA LEU A 4 0.94 -34.91 -0.95
C LEU A 4 0.86 -36.20 -0.13
N HIS A 5 2.00 -36.65 0.40
CA HIS A 5 1.97 -37.60 1.49
C HIS A 5 1.30 -36.92 2.67
N VAL A 6 0.13 -37.42 3.04
CA VAL A 6 -0.67 -36.92 4.17
C VAL A 6 0.17 -37.09 5.43
N ARG A 7 0.66 -35.97 5.97
CA ARG A 7 1.38 -35.92 7.25
C ARG A 7 0.34 -35.80 8.36
N THR A 8 0.25 -36.80 9.22
CA THR A 8 -0.84 -36.96 10.21
C THR A 8 -0.41 -36.61 11.64
N GLU A 9 0.83 -36.23 11.90
CA GLU A 9 1.29 -35.91 13.26
C GLU A 9 1.00 -34.44 13.64
N ALA A 10 0.58 -34.20 14.89
CA ALA A 10 0.27 -32.86 15.43
C ALA A 10 1.36 -31.79 15.14
N LYS A 11 2.64 -32.17 15.12
CA LYS A 11 3.77 -31.27 14.82
C LYS A 11 3.89 -30.87 13.34
N ASP A 12 3.28 -31.63 12.44
CA ASP A 12 3.35 -31.41 11.00
C ASP A 12 2.28 -30.43 10.50
N TRP A 13 1.30 -30.07 11.34
CA TRP A 13 0.16 -29.21 10.95
C TRP A 13 0.44 -27.70 11.04
N GLU A 14 1.46 -27.26 11.80
CA GLU A 14 2.01 -25.90 11.65
C GLU A 14 2.50 -25.65 10.21
N GLN A 15 2.82 -26.70 9.44
CA GLN A 15 3.22 -26.60 8.03
C GLN A 15 2.04 -26.50 7.05
N PHE A 16 0.78 -26.66 7.47
CA PHE A 16 -0.40 -26.49 6.58
C PHE A 16 -0.91 -25.04 6.56
N GLU A 17 0.00 -24.07 6.59
CA GLU A 17 -0.31 -22.67 6.32
C GLU A 17 -0.31 -22.44 4.81
N LEU A 18 -1.50 -22.28 4.21
CA LEU A 18 -1.61 -21.88 2.81
C LEU A 18 -1.72 -20.36 2.71
N LYS A 19 -0.71 -19.71 2.14
CA LYS A 19 -0.72 -18.27 1.84
C LYS A 19 -1.07 -18.02 0.38
N ARG A 20 -2.08 -17.19 0.11
CA ARG A 20 -2.46 -16.78 -1.24
C ARG A 20 -2.75 -15.28 -1.27
N VAL A 21 -2.13 -14.56 -2.20
CA VAL A 21 -2.52 -13.18 -2.50
C VAL A 21 -3.64 -13.21 -3.54
N SER A 22 -4.73 -12.52 -3.28
CA SER A 22 -5.90 -12.40 -4.15
C SER A 22 -6.44 -10.96 -4.11
N GLY A 23 -7.41 -10.64 -4.96
CA GLY A 23 -7.99 -9.29 -5.04
C GLY A 23 -7.38 -8.44 -6.16
N ASP A 24 -7.78 -7.17 -6.18
CA ASP A 24 -7.31 -6.18 -7.15
C ASP A 24 -5.80 -5.92 -6.94
N PRO A 25 -4.98 -5.80 -8.00
CA PRO A 25 -3.58 -5.37 -7.86
C PRO A 25 -3.37 -4.09 -7.04
N SER A 26 -4.35 -3.19 -7.00
CA SER A 26 -4.36 -1.96 -6.21
C SER A 26 -4.80 -2.15 -4.75
N GLN A 27 -5.46 -3.28 -4.43
CA GLN A 27 -5.90 -3.66 -3.09
C GLN A 27 -5.71 -5.17 -2.87
N PRO A 28 -4.45 -5.64 -2.78
CA PRO A 28 -4.19 -7.05 -2.59
C PRO A 28 -4.61 -7.48 -1.18
N ILE A 29 -5.28 -8.62 -1.10
CA ILE A 29 -5.66 -9.29 0.14
C ILE A 29 -4.80 -10.54 0.28
N LEU A 30 -4.17 -10.70 1.42
CA LEU A 30 -3.53 -11.94 1.82
C LEU A 30 -4.55 -12.84 2.50
N LEU A 31 -4.76 -13.99 1.91
CA LEU A 31 -5.51 -15.08 2.50
C LEU A 31 -4.51 -16.04 3.14
N ARG A 32 -4.70 -16.36 4.43
CA ARG A 32 -3.96 -17.42 5.12
C ARG A 32 -4.93 -18.48 5.61
N GLY A 33 -4.80 -19.70 5.10
CA GLY A 33 -5.56 -20.86 5.56
C GLY A 33 -4.76 -21.67 6.57
N PHE A 34 -5.40 -22.06 7.68
CA PHE A 34 -4.85 -22.89 8.75
C PHE A 34 -5.79 -24.08 8.99
N GLY A 35 -5.28 -25.30 8.96
CA GLY A 35 -6.02 -26.48 9.41
C GLY A 35 -6.01 -26.58 10.94
N LEU A 36 -7.17 -26.75 11.56
CA LEU A 36 -7.36 -26.98 12.99
C LEU A 36 -7.99 -28.37 13.20
N PRO A 37 -7.25 -29.38 13.66
CA PRO A 37 -7.82 -30.67 13.98
C PRO A 37 -8.69 -30.59 15.24
N ASP A 38 -9.76 -31.38 15.28
CA ASP A 38 -10.50 -31.66 16.51
C ASP A 38 -9.99 -32.97 17.15
N ARG A 39 -10.36 -33.23 18.42
CA ARG A 39 -9.93 -34.42 19.17
C ARG A 39 -10.31 -35.74 18.50
N GLY A 40 -11.25 -35.73 17.55
CA GLY A 40 -11.66 -36.86 16.71
C GLY A 40 -10.84 -37.07 15.43
N GLY A 41 -9.75 -36.33 15.21
CA GLY A 41 -8.92 -36.45 14.01
C GLY A 41 -9.48 -35.68 12.80
N VAL A 42 -9.13 -36.12 11.59
CA VAL A 42 -9.46 -35.43 10.33
C VAL A 42 -10.96 -35.37 10.01
N GLU A 43 -11.79 -36.22 10.61
CA GLU A 43 -13.25 -36.25 10.38
C GLU A 43 -13.96 -34.97 10.88
N HIS A 44 -13.35 -34.27 11.84
CA HIS A 44 -13.88 -33.04 12.42
C HIS A 44 -12.89 -31.87 12.28
N ALA A 45 -11.95 -31.97 11.35
CA ALA A 45 -11.00 -30.88 11.10
C ALA A 45 -11.75 -29.60 10.66
N ARG A 46 -11.38 -28.48 11.28
CA ARG A 46 -11.86 -27.15 10.95
C ARG A 46 -10.81 -26.41 10.15
N LEU A 47 -11.22 -25.55 9.24
CA LEU A 47 -10.32 -24.64 8.54
C LEU A 47 -10.55 -23.23 9.08
N VAL A 48 -9.47 -22.54 9.44
CA VAL A 48 -9.50 -21.09 9.69
C VAL A 48 -8.87 -20.39 8.51
N VAL A 49 -9.58 -19.42 7.94
CA VAL A 49 -9.02 -18.54 6.93
C VAL A 49 -8.99 -17.14 7.52
N THR A 50 -7.79 -16.56 7.63
CA THR A 50 -7.65 -15.13 7.91
C THR A 50 -7.48 -14.37 6.61
N MET A 51 -8.06 -13.17 6.56
CA MET A 51 -7.91 -12.25 5.44
C MET A 51 -7.29 -10.97 5.98
N GLU A 52 -6.14 -10.61 5.44
CA GLU A 52 -5.42 -9.39 5.80
C GLU A 52 -5.33 -8.54 4.54
N GLU A 53 -5.75 -7.28 4.61
CA GLU A 53 -5.37 -6.32 3.58
C GLU A 53 -3.85 -6.20 3.60
N LEU A 54 -3.18 -6.54 2.49
CA LEU A 54 -1.75 -6.33 2.37
C LEU A 54 -1.55 -4.83 2.23
N GLY A 55 -1.24 -4.21 3.36
CA GLY A 55 -1.20 -2.76 3.54
C GLY A 55 -0.75 -2.01 2.29
N ARG A 56 -1.65 -1.16 1.81
CA ARG A 56 -1.47 -0.01 0.92
C ARG A 56 -0.02 0.35 0.59
N ARG A 57 0.69 -0.45 -0.20
CA ARG A 57 2.03 -0.08 -0.65
C ARG A 57 1.87 0.95 -1.76
N GLN A 58 2.01 2.22 -1.36
CA GLN A 58 2.34 3.43 -2.11
C GLN A 58 1.24 4.20 -2.86
N ASN A 59 0.05 3.66 -3.18
CA ASN A 59 -0.93 4.41 -3.98
C ASN A 59 -2.14 4.99 -3.24
N LEU A 60 -2.43 4.56 -2.01
CA LEU A 60 -3.72 4.91 -1.37
C LEU A 60 -3.69 6.14 -0.45
N ASN A 61 -2.51 6.72 -0.17
CA ASN A 61 -2.44 7.99 0.56
C ASN A 61 -2.48 9.21 -0.37
N THR A 62 -2.05 9.07 -1.62
CA THR A 62 -2.07 10.18 -2.58
C THR A 62 -3.48 10.55 -3.01
N ASP A 63 -4.34 9.58 -3.30
CA ASP A 63 -5.73 9.85 -3.72
C ASP A 63 -6.57 10.43 -2.58
N HIS A 64 -6.42 9.90 -1.37
CA HIS A 64 -7.10 10.45 -0.20
C HIS A 64 -6.59 11.84 0.15
N ALA A 65 -5.27 12.08 0.08
CA ALA A 65 -4.71 13.41 0.27
C ALA A 65 -5.14 14.39 -0.83
N ARG A 66 -5.32 13.91 -2.08
CA ARG A 66 -5.85 14.72 -3.18
C ARG A 66 -7.24 15.25 -2.85
N GLU A 67 -8.12 14.39 -2.34
CA GLU A 67 -9.47 14.78 -1.93
C GLU A 67 -9.43 15.69 -0.69
N LYS A 68 -8.72 15.27 0.37
CA LYS A 68 -8.61 15.99 1.64
C LYS A 68 -8.08 17.41 1.48
N PHE A 69 -7.04 17.59 0.68
CA PHE A 69 -6.42 18.90 0.44
C PHE A 69 -6.85 19.56 -0.86
N GLN A 70 -7.81 18.96 -1.59
CA GLN A 70 -8.32 19.47 -2.87
C GLN A 70 -7.18 19.78 -3.85
N LEU A 71 -6.23 18.86 -3.98
CA LEU A 71 -5.11 19.00 -4.92
C LEU A 71 -5.61 18.83 -6.36
N THR A 72 -5.16 19.71 -7.23
CA THR A 72 -5.37 19.57 -8.68
C THR A 72 -4.54 18.41 -9.22
N ASN A 73 -4.87 17.92 -10.41
CA ASN A 73 -4.10 16.86 -11.08
C ASN A 73 -2.61 17.22 -11.24
N ARG A 74 -2.28 18.50 -11.47
CA ARG A 74 -0.90 18.96 -11.60
C ARG A 74 -0.18 19.01 -10.26
N GLU A 75 -0.84 19.48 -9.20
CA GLU A 75 -0.28 19.46 -7.85
C GLU A 75 -0.06 18.03 -7.35
N GLN A 76 -1.01 17.13 -7.64
CA GLN A 76 -0.90 15.72 -7.34
C GLN A 76 0.32 15.08 -8.01
N ALA A 77 0.51 15.32 -9.31
CA ALA A 77 1.70 14.87 -10.02
C ALA A 77 2.99 15.44 -9.41
N VAL A 78 3.01 16.69 -8.96
CA VAL A 78 4.17 17.26 -8.26
C VAL A 78 4.43 16.54 -6.93
N VAL A 79 3.40 16.26 -6.13
CA VAL A 79 3.52 15.52 -4.85
C VAL A 79 4.08 14.11 -5.06
N GLU A 80 3.65 13.39 -6.09
CA GLU A 80 4.15 12.05 -6.41
C GLU A 80 5.66 12.05 -6.69
N HIS A 81 6.15 13.05 -7.41
CA HIS A 81 7.59 13.17 -7.68
C HIS A 81 8.36 13.69 -6.46
N LEU A 82 7.75 14.56 -5.63
CA LEU A 82 8.32 14.96 -4.34
C LEU A 82 8.52 13.76 -3.41
N ALA A 83 7.56 12.84 -3.36
CA ALA A 83 7.63 11.62 -2.53
C ALA A 83 8.77 10.69 -2.94
N LYS A 84 9.21 10.76 -4.21
CA LYS A 84 10.38 10.04 -4.73
C LYS A 84 11.72 10.74 -4.42
N GLY A 85 11.69 11.91 -3.77
CA GLY A 85 12.89 12.68 -3.43
C GLY A 85 13.42 13.58 -4.55
N TRP A 86 12.69 13.76 -5.65
CA TRP A 86 13.19 14.45 -6.84
C TRP A 86 13.33 15.96 -6.66
N THR A 87 14.45 16.53 -7.08
CA THR A 87 14.69 17.98 -7.12
C THR A 87 13.69 18.71 -8.02
N ASN A 88 13.52 20.03 -7.83
CA ASN A 88 12.61 20.81 -8.67
C ASN A 88 12.97 20.72 -10.16
N LYS A 89 14.26 20.57 -10.48
CA LYS A 89 14.76 20.35 -11.84
C LYS A 89 14.31 19.03 -12.44
N GLU A 90 14.42 17.95 -11.68
CA GLU A 90 13.96 16.62 -12.12
C GLU A 90 12.44 16.59 -12.32
N ILE A 91 11.69 17.21 -11.41
CA ILE A 91 10.22 17.35 -11.52
C ILE A 91 9.86 18.18 -12.76
N ALA A 92 10.55 19.30 -12.98
CA ALA A 92 10.34 20.18 -14.13
C ALA A 92 10.54 19.43 -15.45
N ASN A 93 11.64 18.69 -15.56
CA ASN A 93 11.95 17.87 -16.73
C ASN A 93 10.90 16.79 -16.96
N ALA A 94 10.47 16.10 -15.92
CA ALA A 94 9.49 15.01 -16.04
C ALA A 94 8.08 15.49 -16.39
N LEU A 95 7.69 16.67 -15.90
CA LEU A 95 6.36 17.25 -16.16
C LEU A 95 6.34 18.19 -17.38
N LEU A 96 7.48 18.38 -18.07
CA LEU A 96 7.67 19.29 -19.21
C LEU A 96 7.25 20.74 -18.88
N ILE A 97 7.68 21.23 -17.71
CA ILE A 97 7.43 22.60 -17.23
C ILE A 97 8.73 23.23 -16.73
N THR A 98 8.71 24.51 -16.36
CA THR A 98 9.89 25.18 -15.79
C THR A 98 10.07 24.88 -14.31
N GLU A 99 11.30 24.95 -13.79
CA GLU A 99 11.57 24.87 -12.35
C GLU A 99 10.80 25.93 -11.55
N GLN A 100 10.59 27.11 -12.13
CA GLN A 100 9.81 28.17 -11.52
C GLN A 100 8.34 27.78 -11.37
N THR A 101 7.77 27.12 -12.38
CA THR A 101 6.41 26.56 -12.34
C THR A 101 6.29 25.49 -11.25
N VAL A 102 7.30 24.62 -11.09
CA VAL A 102 7.34 23.64 -9.99
C VAL A 102 7.35 24.33 -8.63
N LYS A 103 8.17 25.37 -8.45
CA LYS A 103 8.19 26.16 -7.20
C LYS A 103 6.82 26.74 -6.88
N GLU A 104 6.11 27.24 -7.88
CA GLU A 104 4.77 27.80 -7.68
C GLU A 104 3.75 26.73 -7.28
N HIS A 105 3.77 25.56 -7.94
CA HIS A 105 2.97 24.42 -7.51
C HIS A 105 3.27 24.01 -6.06
N ILE A 106 4.54 23.96 -5.66
CA ILE A 106 4.94 23.65 -4.27
C ILE A 106 4.36 24.67 -3.28
N LYS A 107 4.40 25.97 -3.58
CA LYS A 107 3.80 27.00 -2.72
C LYS A 107 2.29 26.81 -2.56
N HIS A 108 1.59 26.50 -3.66
CA HIS A 108 0.16 26.22 -3.61
C HIS A 108 -0.15 24.98 -2.78
N ILE A 109 0.62 23.92 -2.95
CA ILE A 109 0.49 22.69 -2.15
C ILE A 109 0.75 22.98 -0.66
N MET A 110 1.79 23.75 -0.33
CA MET A 110 2.08 24.16 1.05
C MET A 110 0.91 24.92 1.68
N ARG A 111 0.28 25.83 0.93
CA ARG A 111 -0.94 26.52 1.40
C ARG A 111 -2.10 25.57 1.64
N LYS A 112 -2.35 24.61 0.75
CA LYS A 112 -3.44 23.64 0.86
C LYS A 112 -3.24 22.64 2.00
N THR A 113 -2.00 22.23 2.23
CA THR A 113 -1.62 21.25 3.27
C THR A 113 -1.25 21.91 4.61
N THR A 114 -1.20 23.23 4.69
CA THR A 114 -0.67 24.01 5.83
C THR A 114 0.79 23.70 6.18
N ALA A 115 1.52 23.03 5.29
CA ALA A 115 2.93 22.73 5.49
C ALA A 115 3.80 23.98 5.33
N THR A 116 4.82 24.11 6.17
CA THR A 116 5.80 25.21 6.13
C THR A 116 7.11 24.82 5.45
N THR A 117 7.31 23.53 5.17
CA THR A 117 8.49 23.02 4.47
C THR A 117 8.09 22.02 3.41
N ARG A 118 8.96 21.86 2.40
CA ARG A 118 8.81 20.85 1.34
C ARG A 118 8.64 19.44 1.89
N THR A 119 9.40 19.06 2.91
CA THR A 119 9.26 17.77 3.58
C THR A 119 7.97 17.70 4.40
N GLY A 120 7.57 18.82 5.03
CA GLY A 120 6.31 18.94 5.75
C GLY A 120 5.09 18.65 4.88
N ILE A 121 5.14 18.94 3.57
CA ILE A 121 4.10 18.52 2.62
C ILE A 121 3.92 17.01 2.70
N LEU A 122 4.99 16.23 2.57
CA LEU A 122 4.92 14.76 2.59
C LEU A 122 4.40 14.22 3.91
N VAL A 123 4.77 14.84 5.03
CA VAL A 123 4.23 14.48 6.35
C VAL A 123 2.71 14.65 6.40
N GLN A 124 2.20 15.77 5.89
CA GLN A 124 0.76 16.02 5.83
C GLN A 124 0.04 15.05 4.89
N ILE A 125 0.62 14.78 3.72
CA ILE A 125 0.09 13.81 2.74
C ILE A 125 0.07 12.39 3.32
N PHE A 126 1.09 11.98 4.07
CA PHE A 126 1.14 10.62 4.63
C PHE A 126 0.26 10.42 5.87
N ASN A 127 0.00 11.50 6.61
CA ASN A 127 -0.94 11.52 7.73
C ASN A 127 -2.38 11.82 7.29
N SER A 128 -2.65 11.85 5.98
CA SER A 128 -3.95 12.21 5.45
C SER A 128 -4.98 11.13 5.61
#